data_AF-A0A848TRF1-F1
#
_entry.id   AF-A0A848TRF1-F1
#
_cell.length_a   1.000
_cell.length_b   1.000
_cell.length_c   1.000
_cell.angle_alpha   90.00
_cell.angle_beta   90.00
_cell.angle_gamma   90.00
#
_symmetry.space_group_name_H-M   'P 1'
#
loop_
_entity.id
_entity.type
_entity.pdbx_description
1 polymer ?
#
loop_
_entity_poly.entity_id
_entity_poly.type
_entity_poly.pdbx_seq_one_letter_code
_entity_poly.pdbx_strand_id
1 'polypeptide(L)'
;RRAELTDQYEIDAFRNLYTFYNAGFNLRSTDLQARIGQSQMKKIDKITEVRARNFETYRKALSEYFVQTSDTDPLSSFAYGTFVENRLETYERLKAEDIECRPLICGNIARHPFWLKDHQAESLPNADKVHDSGMYLPNHQNLTPDDVERVASVFKSVARPA
;
A
#
# COMPACT_ATOMS: atom_id res chain seq x y z
N ARG A 1 2.15 -14.01 30.25
CA ARG A 1 2.71 -12.63 30.26
C ARG A 1 2.24 -11.73 31.42
N ARG A 2 0.96 -11.27 31.51
CA ARG A 2 0.54 -10.40 32.64
C ARG A 2 0.58 -11.13 33.99
N ALA A 3 0.13 -12.38 34.02
CA ALA A 3 0.13 -13.20 35.23
C ALA A 3 1.55 -13.42 35.77
N GLU A 4 2.51 -13.77 34.91
CA GLU A 4 3.93 -13.89 35.27
C GLU A 4 4.50 -12.62 35.90
N LEU A 5 4.24 -11.44 35.32
CA LEU A 5 4.71 -10.17 35.88
C LEU A 5 4.00 -9.82 37.21
N THR A 6 2.75 -10.24 37.37
CA THR A 6 2.02 -10.04 38.62
C THR A 6 2.67 -10.85 39.74
N ASP A 7 3.02 -12.10 39.46
CA ASP A 7 3.69 -13.02 40.40
C ASP A 7 5.12 -12.55 40.72
N GLN A 8 5.91 -12.24 39.69
CA GLN A 8 7.29 -11.76 39.84
C GLN A 8 7.43 -10.52 40.73
N TYR A 9 6.48 -9.59 40.64
CA TYR A 9 6.49 -8.35 41.42
C TYR A 9 5.56 -8.40 42.63
N GLU A 10 5.02 -9.58 42.97
CA GLU A 10 4.16 -9.84 44.13
C GLU A 10 3.00 -8.82 44.23
N ILE A 11 2.40 -8.50 43.08
CA ILE A 11 1.33 -7.49 42.99
C ILE A 11 0.00 -8.15 43.35
N ASP A 12 -0.59 -7.71 44.46
CA ASP A 12 -1.93 -8.14 44.86
C ASP A 12 -3.02 -7.71 43.85
N ALA A 13 -4.19 -8.33 43.96
CA ALA A 13 -5.31 -8.09 43.04
C ALA A 13 -5.80 -6.63 43.03
N PHE A 14 -5.68 -5.91 44.15
CA PHE A 14 -6.13 -4.52 44.26
C PHE A 14 -5.15 -3.57 43.55
N ARG A 15 -3.85 -3.72 43.80
CA ARG A 15 -2.80 -2.93 43.16
C ARG A 15 -2.73 -3.21 41.65
N ASN A 16 -2.99 -4.44 41.22
CA ASN A 16 -2.97 -4.83 39.81
C ASN A 16 -3.97 -4.05 38.94
N LEU A 17 -5.00 -3.41 39.51
CA LEU A 17 -5.93 -2.54 38.78
C LEU A 17 -5.24 -1.29 38.19
N TYR A 18 -4.17 -0.81 38.84
CA TYR A 18 -3.45 0.41 38.48
C TYR A 18 -1.92 0.21 38.36
N THR A 19 -1.46 -1.04 38.27
CA THR A 19 -0.05 -1.34 38.04
C THR A 19 0.27 -1.29 36.54
N PHE A 20 1.19 -0.40 36.19
CA PHE A 20 1.76 -0.30 34.85
C PHE A 20 3.04 -1.13 34.78
N TYR A 21 2.95 -2.32 34.19
CA TYR A 21 4.10 -3.22 34.05
C TYR A 21 5.09 -2.81 32.95
N ASN A 22 4.69 -1.91 32.05
CA ASN A 22 5.51 -1.43 30.94
C ASN A 22 5.24 0.07 30.73
N ALA A 23 6.21 0.78 30.16
CA ALA A 23 5.99 2.12 29.61
C ALA A 23 5.09 2.03 28.38
N GLY A 24 3.78 2.13 28.58
CA GLY A 24 2.76 2.03 27.53
C GLY A 24 2.31 3.38 26.99
N PHE A 25 1.73 3.37 25.79
CA PHE A 25 1.06 4.51 25.17
C PHE A 25 -0.46 4.31 25.17
N ASN A 26 -1.23 5.41 25.06
CA ASN A 26 -2.65 5.34 24.78
C ASN A 26 -2.90 5.49 23.26
N LEU A 27 -2.96 4.37 22.55
CA LEU A 27 -3.23 4.31 21.10
C LEU A 27 -4.64 3.80 20.80
N ARG A 28 -5.59 4.01 21.73
CA ARG A 28 -6.97 3.54 21.57
C ARG A 28 -7.71 4.37 20.50
N SER A 29 -8.42 3.65 19.65
CA SER A 29 -9.42 4.20 18.74
C SER A 29 -10.71 4.56 19.50
N THR A 30 -11.60 5.32 18.87
CA THR A 30 -12.91 5.70 19.42
C THR A 30 -14.03 4.78 18.94
N ASP A 31 -15.14 4.73 19.67
CA ASP A 31 -16.33 3.97 19.24
C ASP A 31 -16.88 4.45 17.90
N LEU A 32 -16.68 5.72 17.53
CA LEU A 32 -17.05 6.26 16.23
C LEU A 32 -16.29 5.56 15.09
N GLN A 33 -14.97 5.40 15.25
CA GLN A 33 -14.14 4.68 14.28
C GLN A 33 -14.52 3.21 14.22
N ALA A 34 -14.83 2.58 15.36
CA ALA A 34 -15.31 1.20 15.41
C ALA A 34 -16.64 1.04 14.64
N ARG A 35 -17.57 1.99 14.78
CA ARG A 35 -18.84 1.98 14.06
C ARG A 35 -18.65 2.12 12.55
N ILE A 36 -17.79 3.02 12.10
CA ILE A 36 -17.45 3.18 10.68
C ILE A 36 -16.81 1.90 10.15
N GLY A 37 -15.85 1.32 10.89
CA GLY A 37 -15.19 0.06 10.54
C GLY A 37 -16.18 -1.09 10.35
N GLN A 38 -17.12 -1.29 11.29
CA GLN A 38 -18.18 -2.29 11.15
C GLN A 38 -19.02 -2.10 9.88
N SER A 39 -19.30 -0.85 9.48
CA SER A 39 -20.03 -0.58 8.24
C SER A 39 -19.22 -0.93 6.99
N GLN A 40 -17.89 -0.78 7.05
CA GLN A 40 -16.98 -1.14 5.96
C GLN A 40 -16.77 -2.64 5.84
N MET A 41 -16.75 -3.38 6.95
CA MET A 41 -16.64 -4.84 6.93
C MET A 41 -17.77 -5.50 6.14
N LYS A 42 -18.97 -4.91 6.14
CA LYS A 42 -20.11 -5.39 5.32
C LYS A 42 -19.88 -5.29 3.81
N LYS A 43 -18.87 -4.53 3.37
CA LYS A 43 -18.55 -4.27 1.95
C LYS A 43 -17.27 -4.98 1.50
N ILE A 44 -16.58 -5.70 2.41
CA ILE A 44 -15.22 -6.18 2.17
C ILE A 44 -15.14 -7.17 1.02
N ASP A 45 -16.11 -8.07 0.91
CA ASP A 45 -16.17 -9.07 -0.17
C ASP A 45 -16.29 -8.38 -1.53
N LYS A 46 -17.21 -7.40 -1.64
CA LYS A 46 -17.39 -6.65 -2.89
C LYS A 46 -16.16 -5.82 -3.26
N ILE A 47 -15.51 -5.20 -2.28
CA ILE A 47 -14.27 -4.44 -2.49
C ILE A 47 -13.18 -5.36 -3.03
N THR A 48 -13.04 -6.54 -2.45
CA THR A 48 -12.07 -7.55 -2.84
C THR A 48 -12.31 -8.07 -4.26
N GLU A 49 -13.55 -8.41 -4.61
CA GLU A 49 -13.92 -8.82 -5.96
C GLU A 49 -13.56 -7.77 -7.01
N VAL A 50 -13.90 -6.50 -6.76
CA VAL A 50 -13.64 -5.41 -7.71
C VAL A 50 -12.14 -5.20 -7.88
N ARG A 51 -11.37 -5.19 -6.78
CA ARG A 51 -9.91 -5.03 -6.82
C ARG A 51 -9.22 -6.18 -7.54
N ALA A 52 -9.65 -7.42 -7.31
CA ALA A 52 -9.11 -8.59 -7.99
C ALA A 52 -9.41 -8.55 -9.50
N ARG A 53 -10.65 -8.22 -9.88
CA ARG A 53 -11.02 -8.04 -11.29
C ARG A 53 -10.15 -6.99 -11.97
N ASN A 54 -10.04 -5.80 -11.37
CA ASN A 54 -9.25 -4.69 -11.93
C ASN A 54 -7.77 -5.07 -12.08
N PHE A 55 -7.21 -5.74 -11.07
CA PHE A 55 -5.83 -6.25 -11.12
C PHE A 55 -5.64 -7.18 -12.32
N GLU A 56 -6.55 -8.13 -12.53
CA GLU A 56 -6.50 -9.05 -13.67
C GLU A 56 -6.68 -8.34 -15.03
N THR A 57 -7.51 -7.30 -15.10
CA THR A 57 -7.64 -6.47 -16.31
C THR A 57 -6.33 -5.78 -16.65
N TYR A 58 -5.69 -5.12 -15.67
CA TYR A 58 -4.37 -4.51 -15.88
C TYR A 58 -3.32 -5.56 -16.25
N ARG A 59 -3.29 -6.70 -15.55
CA ARG A 59 -2.35 -7.80 -15.80
C ARG A 59 -2.39 -8.27 -17.25
N LYS A 60 -3.59 -8.42 -17.81
CA LYS A 60 -3.79 -8.80 -19.21
C LYS A 60 -3.44 -7.67 -20.16
N ALA A 61 -3.84 -6.44 -19.86
CA ALA A 61 -3.68 -5.29 -20.74
C ALA A 61 -2.23 -4.77 -20.82
N LEU A 62 -1.43 -5.02 -19.78
CA LEU A 62 -0.07 -4.50 -19.57
C LEU A 62 0.97 -5.64 -19.44
N SER A 63 0.77 -6.76 -20.12
CA SER A 63 1.62 -7.95 -20.00
C SER A 63 3.08 -7.76 -20.45
N GLU A 64 3.36 -6.69 -21.19
CA GLU A 64 4.72 -6.30 -21.62
C GLU A 64 5.51 -5.57 -20.53
N TYR A 65 4.84 -5.13 -19.44
CA TYR A 65 5.45 -4.47 -18.30
C TYR A 65 5.64 -5.46 -17.14
N PHE A 66 6.38 -5.06 -16.12
CA PHE A 66 6.45 -5.84 -14.88
C PHE A 66 5.06 -6.05 -14.27
N VAL A 67 4.77 -7.30 -13.91
CA VAL A 67 3.54 -7.74 -13.26
C VAL A 67 3.87 -8.24 -11.86
N GLN A 68 3.12 -7.76 -10.87
CA GLN A 68 3.23 -8.26 -9.50
C GLN A 68 2.71 -9.70 -9.41
N THR A 69 3.40 -10.55 -8.65
CA THR A 69 2.96 -11.93 -8.38
C THR A 69 2.59 -12.08 -6.90
N SER A 70 1.57 -12.89 -6.62
CA SER A 70 1.14 -13.24 -5.27
C SER A 70 0.43 -14.58 -5.29
N ASP A 71 0.60 -15.37 -4.23
CA ASP A 71 -0.13 -16.63 -4.02
C ASP A 71 -1.52 -16.40 -3.39
N THR A 72 -1.93 -15.14 -3.20
CA THR A 72 -3.24 -14.79 -2.62
C THR A 72 -4.35 -14.91 -3.66
N ASP A 73 -5.42 -15.64 -3.33
CA ASP A 73 -6.59 -15.79 -4.19
C ASP A 73 -7.91 -15.62 -3.38
N PRO A 74 -8.76 -14.62 -3.68
CA PRO A 74 -8.57 -13.57 -4.68
C PRO A 74 -7.57 -12.48 -4.23
N LEU A 75 -6.73 -11.99 -5.14
CA LEU A 75 -5.79 -10.90 -4.88
C LEU A 75 -6.49 -9.53 -4.82
N SER A 76 -6.80 -9.07 -3.60
CA SER A 76 -7.32 -7.71 -3.35
C SER A 76 -6.19 -6.67 -3.32
N SER A 77 -5.55 -6.39 -4.45
CA SER A 77 -4.42 -5.46 -4.48
C SER A 77 -4.86 -4.02 -4.13
N PHE A 78 -4.03 -3.30 -3.35
CA PHE A 78 -4.30 -1.90 -3.02
C PHE A 78 -4.22 -0.97 -4.25
N ALA A 79 -3.29 -1.28 -5.15
CA ALA A 79 -3.02 -0.58 -6.39
C ALA A 79 -2.40 -1.58 -7.40
N TYR A 80 -2.26 -1.20 -8.68
CA TYR A 80 -1.55 -2.02 -9.67
C TYR A 80 -0.14 -1.47 -9.88
N GLY A 81 0.88 -2.14 -9.36
CA GLY A 81 2.27 -1.68 -9.40
C GLY A 81 3.03 -2.22 -10.60
N THR A 82 3.83 -1.35 -11.23
CA THR A 82 4.68 -1.71 -12.35
C THR A 82 5.94 -0.84 -12.43
N PHE A 83 6.80 -1.10 -13.41
CA PHE A 83 8.02 -0.35 -13.67
C PHE A 83 7.99 0.29 -15.06
N VAL A 84 8.45 1.53 -15.15
CA VAL A 84 8.61 2.28 -16.40
C VAL A 84 9.92 3.06 -16.42
N GLU A 85 10.53 3.21 -17.61
CA GLU A 85 11.77 3.99 -17.76
C GLU A 85 11.50 5.49 -17.70
N ASN A 86 10.38 5.93 -18.28
CA ASN A 86 10.00 7.33 -18.45
C ASN A 86 8.89 7.75 -17.48
N ARG A 87 9.11 7.50 -16.19
CA ARG A 87 8.09 7.69 -15.15
C ARG A 87 7.51 9.10 -15.08
N LEU A 88 8.33 10.14 -15.21
CA LEU A 88 7.86 11.53 -15.15
C LEU A 88 6.95 11.86 -16.34
N GLU A 89 7.36 11.47 -17.55
CA GLU A 89 6.57 11.63 -18.78
C GLU A 89 5.25 10.87 -18.70
N THR A 90 5.30 9.63 -18.20
CA THR A 90 4.12 8.79 -17.99
C THR A 90 3.16 9.43 -16.98
N TYR A 91 3.68 9.95 -15.86
CA TYR A 91 2.89 10.68 -14.86
C TYR A 91 2.19 11.91 -15.45
N GLU A 92 2.92 12.77 -16.18
CA GLU A 92 2.33 13.99 -16.75
C GLU A 92 1.27 13.67 -17.79
N ARG A 93 1.47 12.62 -18.62
CA ARG A 93 0.45 12.15 -19.57
C ARG A 93 -0.82 11.68 -18.87
N LEU A 94 -0.69 10.86 -17.83
CA LEU A 94 -1.84 10.35 -17.07
C LEU A 94 -2.59 11.49 -16.38
N LYS A 95 -1.85 12.41 -15.75
CA LYS A 95 -2.41 13.60 -15.11
C LYS A 95 -3.16 14.50 -16.11
N ALA A 96 -2.65 14.68 -17.32
CA ALA A 96 -3.33 15.44 -18.37
C ALA A 96 -4.66 14.81 -18.81
N GLU A 97 -4.87 13.52 -18.55
CA GLU A 97 -6.11 12.78 -18.82
C GLU A 97 -6.96 12.58 -17.56
N ASP A 98 -6.69 13.34 -16.50
CA ASP A 98 -7.36 13.22 -15.22
C ASP A 98 -7.27 11.79 -14.63
N ILE A 99 -6.10 11.16 -14.81
CA ILE A 99 -5.78 9.85 -14.23
C ILE A 99 -4.73 10.05 -13.15
N GLU A 100 -5.14 9.79 -11.91
CA GLU A 100 -4.22 9.81 -10.79
C GLU A 100 -3.37 8.54 -10.71
N CYS A 101 -2.05 8.69 -10.72
CA CYS A 101 -1.09 7.65 -10.37
C CYS A 101 -0.19 8.11 -9.21
N ARG A 102 0.61 7.19 -8.65
CA ARG A 102 1.52 7.47 -7.53
C ARG A 102 2.85 6.72 -7.69
N PRO A 103 3.95 7.19 -7.06
CA PRO A 103 5.16 6.39 -6.88
C PRO A 103 4.90 5.10 -6.09
N LEU A 104 5.84 4.15 -6.14
CA LEU A 104 5.75 2.92 -5.32
C LEU A 104 6.02 3.21 -3.83
N ILE A 105 4.99 3.64 -3.09
CA ILE A 105 5.03 4.06 -1.67
C ILE A 105 6.05 5.20 -1.52
N CYS A 106 7.23 4.91 -0.97
CA CYS A 106 8.33 5.85 -0.81
C CYS A 106 9.54 5.49 -1.69
N GLY A 107 9.46 4.38 -2.44
CA GLY A 107 10.60 3.79 -3.10
C GLY A 107 11.64 3.32 -2.09
N ASN A 108 12.88 3.77 -2.25
CA ASN A 108 13.97 3.54 -1.33
C ASN A 108 13.98 4.58 -0.20
N ILE A 109 13.54 4.19 1.01
CA ILE A 109 13.57 5.06 2.19
C ILE A 109 14.98 5.51 2.58
N ALA A 110 16.01 4.70 2.27
CA ALA A 110 17.41 5.03 2.57
C ALA A 110 17.95 6.19 1.71
N ARG A 111 17.24 6.56 0.63
CA ARG A 111 17.54 7.74 -0.20
C ARG A 111 16.78 8.99 0.21
N HIS A 112 15.94 8.93 1.26
CA HIS A 112 15.15 10.08 1.69
C HIS A 112 15.99 11.04 2.56
N PRO A 113 15.74 12.36 2.47
CA PRO A 113 16.51 13.35 3.23
C PRO A 113 16.55 13.13 4.74
N PHE A 114 15.46 12.67 5.36
CA PHE A 114 15.42 12.43 6.80
C PHE A 114 16.36 11.29 7.24
N TRP A 115 16.58 10.30 6.35
CA TRP A 115 17.48 9.18 6.59
C TRP A 115 18.93 9.61 6.38
N LEU A 116 19.19 10.25 5.24
CA LEU A 116 20.53 10.71 4.83
C LEU A 116 21.14 11.76 5.74
N LYS A 117 20.34 12.41 6.60
CA LYS A 117 20.83 13.34 7.60
C LYS A 117 21.81 12.67 8.58
N ASP A 118 21.50 11.45 8.99
CA ASP A 118 22.22 10.73 10.05
C ASP A 118 22.87 9.42 9.54
N HIS A 119 22.65 9.07 8.27
CA HIS A 119 23.12 7.82 7.66
C HIS A 119 23.74 8.07 6.28
N GLN A 120 24.64 7.20 5.85
CA GLN A 120 25.19 7.24 4.50
C GLN A 120 24.22 6.60 3.50
N ALA A 121 24.33 7.01 2.23
CA ALA A 121 23.59 6.38 1.15
C ALA A 121 24.12 4.95 0.96
N GLU A 122 23.22 3.97 0.98
CA GLU A 122 23.51 2.58 0.68
C GLU A 122 22.90 2.19 -0.67
N SER A 123 23.64 1.38 -1.44
CA SER A 123 23.12 0.79 -2.67
C SER A 123 22.23 -0.38 -2.33
N LEU A 124 20.94 -0.26 -2.65
CA LEU A 124 19.93 -1.27 -2.37
C LEU A 124 19.23 -1.58 -3.71
N PRO A 125 19.81 -2.44 -4.57
CA PRO A 125 19.47 -2.50 -6.00
C PRO A 125 17.97 -2.67 -6.29
N ASN A 126 17.27 -3.50 -5.51
CA ASN A 126 15.83 -3.70 -5.66
C ASN A 126 15.02 -2.48 -5.21
N ALA A 127 15.40 -1.85 -4.09
CA ALA A 127 14.76 -0.63 -3.63
C ALA A 127 15.04 0.55 -4.57
N ASP A 128 16.24 0.60 -5.17
CA ASP A 128 16.61 1.58 -6.17
C ASP A 128 15.78 1.43 -7.45
N LYS A 129 15.62 0.20 -7.96
CA LYS A 129 14.71 -0.06 -9.09
C LYS A 129 13.28 0.42 -8.80
N VAL A 130 12.75 0.11 -7.60
CA VAL A 130 11.43 0.58 -7.16
C VAL A 130 11.40 2.11 -7.05
N HIS A 131 12.45 2.73 -6.53
CA HIS A 131 12.54 4.17 -6.34
C HIS A 131 12.60 4.93 -7.66
N ASP A 132 13.34 4.42 -8.65
CA ASP A 132 13.63 5.12 -9.90
C ASP A 132 12.57 4.86 -10.98
N SER A 133 12.11 3.61 -11.11
CA SER A 133 11.20 3.18 -12.18
C SER A 133 9.78 2.87 -11.71
N GLY A 134 9.56 2.75 -10.40
CA GLY A 134 8.30 2.28 -9.84
C GLY A 134 7.16 3.30 -9.86
N MET A 135 5.97 2.85 -10.26
CA MET A 135 4.70 3.55 -10.02
C MET A 135 3.50 2.59 -9.85
N TYR A 136 2.43 3.06 -9.20
CA TYR A 136 1.14 2.37 -9.18
C TYR A 136 0.06 3.10 -9.98
N LEU A 137 -0.76 2.32 -10.68
CA LEU A 137 -2.04 2.71 -11.29
C LEU A 137 -3.20 2.50 -10.30
N PRO A 138 -4.30 3.26 -10.44
CA PRO A 138 -5.41 3.23 -9.50
C PRO A 138 -6.12 1.86 -9.51
N ASN A 139 -6.35 1.29 -8.32
CA ASN A 139 -7.13 0.06 -8.13
C ASN A 139 -8.06 0.15 -6.90
N HIS A 140 -9.10 0.97 -6.98
CA HIS A 140 -10.11 1.05 -5.92
C HIS A 140 -11.47 0.50 -6.37
N GLN A 141 -12.32 0.21 -5.38
CA GLN A 141 -13.61 -0.46 -5.56
C GLN A 141 -14.66 0.31 -6.36
N ASN A 142 -14.40 1.59 -6.65
CA ASN A 142 -15.34 2.44 -7.40
C ASN A 142 -15.00 2.50 -8.90
N LEU A 143 -13.90 1.90 -9.34
CA LEU A 143 -13.54 1.86 -10.76
C LEU A 143 -14.43 0.89 -11.52
N THR A 144 -15.00 1.34 -12.63
CA THR A 144 -15.68 0.51 -13.61
C THR A 144 -14.65 -0.23 -14.48
N PRO A 145 -15.05 -1.28 -15.23
CA PRO A 145 -14.18 -1.89 -16.23
C PRO A 145 -13.62 -0.87 -17.23
N ASP A 146 -14.49 0.02 -17.71
CA ASP A 146 -14.14 1.06 -18.69
C ASP A 146 -13.09 2.04 -18.14
N ASP A 147 -13.17 2.38 -16.85
CA ASP A 147 -12.14 3.22 -16.20
C ASP A 147 -10.77 2.53 -16.23
N VAL A 148 -10.72 1.24 -15.88
CA VAL A 148 -9.47 0.46 -15.85
C VAL A 148 -8.90 0.30 -17.26
N GLU A 149 -9.74 0.05 -18.25
CA GLU A 149 -9.34 -0.02 -19.66
C GLU A 149 -8.83 1.32 -20.18
N ARG A 150 -9.48 2.44 -19.82
CA ARG A 150 -9.02 3.80 -20.13
C ARG A 150 -7.64 4.05 -19.55
N VAL A 151 -7.43 3.72 -18.27
CA VAL A 151 -6.14 3.87 -17.61
C VAL A 151 -5.06 3.06 -18.34
N ALA A 152 -5.33 1.78 -18.63
CA ALA A 152 -4.38 0.92 -19.32
C ALA A 152 -4.06 1.43 -20.74
N SER A 153 -5.06 1.95 -21.45
CA SER A 153 -4.90 2.52 -22.79
C SER A 153 -4.05 3.78 -22.78
N VAL A 154 -4.34 4.75 -21.89
CA VAL A 154 -3.55 5.98 -21.79
C VAL A 154 -2.12 5.67 -21.34
N PHE A 155 -1.96 4.78 -20.36
CA PHE A 155 -0.64 4.35 -19.89
C PHE A 155 0.20 3.79 -21.04
N LYS A 156 -0.34 2.86 -21.84
CA LYS A 156 0.38 2.30 -23.00
C LYS A 156 0.70 3.30 -24.10
N SER A 157 -0.04 4.42 -24.18
CA SER A 157 0.24 5.43 -25.20
C SER A 157 1.56 6.18 -24.98
N VAL A 158 2.16 6.08 -23.78
CA VAL A 158 3.34 6.85 -23.39
C VAL A 158 4.41 6.03 -22.66
N ALA A 159 4.02 5.02 -21.88
CA ALA A 159 4.93 4.31 -21.00
C ALA A 159 5.93 3.46 -21.77
N ARG A 160 7.16 3.40 -21.27
CA ARG A 160 8.23 2.54 -21.79
C ARG A 160 8.58 1.49 -20.72
N PRO A 161 8.51 0.18 -21.03
CA PRO A 161 8.88 -0.88 -20.08
C PRO A 161 10.32 -0.75 -19.56
N ALA A 162 10.54 -1.00 -18.26
CA ALA A 162 11.83 -0.96 -17.55
C ALA A 162 12.27 -2.31 -16.93
#